data_AF-A0A6N7MJK9-F1
#
_entry.id   AF-A0A6N7MJK9-F1
#
_cell.length_a   1.000
_cell.length_b   1.000
_cell.length_c   1.000
_cell.angle_alpha   90.00
_cell.angle_beta   90.00
_cell.angle_gamma   90.00
#
_symmetry.space_group_name_H-M   'P 1'
#
loop_
_entity.id
_entity.type
_entity.pdbx_description
1 polymer ?
#
loop_
_entity_poly.entity_id
_entity_poly.type
_entity_poly.pdbx_seq_one_letter_code
_entity_poly.pdbx_strand_id
1 'polypeptide(L)'
;IDVDTVVVSVGVSPNPLIPKSMKELDVSSWGTIKVNKETLQSSISDIFAGGDIVRGGATVILAMGDGRMAATSMNKYIKEKVRNIISLVKEFKTIGDILDFASK
;
A
#
# COMPACT_ATOMS: atom_id res chain seq x y z
N ILE A 1 -35.85 11.85 24.59
CA ILE A 1 -35.75 13.33 24.50
C ILE A 1 -36.44 13.70 23.21
N ASP A 2 -37.37 14.65 23.26
CA ASP A 2 -38.06 15.16 22.07
C ASP A 2 -37.16 16.17 21.34
N VAL A 3 -36.94 15.99 20.03
CA VAL A 3 -36.02 16.80 19.21
C VAL A 3 -36.47 16.90 17.76
N ASP A 4 -36.24 18.07 17.14
CA ASP A 4 -36.58 18.32 15.73
C ASP A 4 -35.51 17.84 14.74
N THR A 5 -34.26 17.70 15.18
CA THR A 5 -33.13 17.31 14.31
C THR A 5 -32.03 16.62 15.11
N VAL A 6 -31.42 15.60 14.50
CA VAL A 6 -30.29 14.88 15.06
C VAL A 6 -29.12 14.92 14.07
N VAL A 7 -27.94 15.28 14.57
CA VAL A 7 -26.67 15.18 13.83
C VAL A 7 -25.81 14.12 14.50
N VAL A 8 -25.41 13.10 13.74
CA VAL A 8 -24.58 12.01 14.25
C VAL A 8 -23.11 12.30 13.91
N SER A 9 -22.31 12.59 14.93
CA SER A 9 -20.88 12.92 14.79
C SER A 9 -19.99 12.00 15.62
N VAL A 10 -20.23 10.69 15.57
CA VAL A 10 -19.49 9.66 16.32
C VAL A 10 -18.20 9.18 15.64
N GLY A 11 -17.86 9.75 14.49
CA GLY A 11 -16.67 9.42 13.70
C GLY A 11 -16.96 8.57 12.47
N VAL A 12 -15.90 8.03 11.88
CA VAL A 12 -15.93 7.26 10.62
C VAL A 12 -15.25 5.91 10.79
N SER A 13 -15.57 4.96 9.93
CA SER A 13 -14.92 3.65 9.87
C SER A 13 -14.37 3.36 8.48
N PRO A 14 -13.32 2.53 8.35
CA PRO A 14 -12.77 2.14 7.05
C PRO A 14 -13.82 1.52 6.11
N ASN A 15 -13.72 1.82 4.81
CA ASN A 15 -14.62 1.26 3.82
C ASN A 15 -14.35 -0.26 3.64
N PRO A 16 -15.35 -1.14 3.87
CA PRO A 16 -15.15 -2.58 3.84
C PRO A 16 -14.94 -3.15 2.44
N LEU A 17 -15.16 -2.39 1.37
CA LEU A 17 -15.02 -2.87 -0.01
C LEU A 17 -13.58 -3.26 -0.33
N ILE A 18 -12.60 -2.45 0.06
CA ILE A 18 -11.19 -2.70 -0.27
C ILE A 18 -10.70 -4.01 0.37
N PRO A 19 -10.82 -4.22 1.70
CA PRO A 19 -10.41 -5.49 2.31
C PRO A 19 -11.18 -6.71 1.78
N LYS A 20 -12.45 -6.54 1.39
CA LYS A 20 -13.25 -7.64 0.80
C LYS A 20 -12.81 -7.99 -0.62
N SER A 21 -12.40 -7.00 -1.41
CA SER A 21 -11.96 -7.18 -2.79
C SER A 21 -10.53 -7.70 -2.91
N MET A 22 -9.67 -7.41 -1.93
CA MET A 22 -8.25 -7.78 -1.91
C MET A 22 -7.95 -8.73 -0.75
N LYS A 23 -8.14 -10.04 -0.96
CA LYS A 23 -7.97 -11.05 0.10
C LYS A 23 -6.55 -11.14 0.68
N GLU A 24 -5.55 -10.77 -0.11
CA GLU A 24 -4.13 -10.75 0.28
C GLU A 24 -3.76 -9.50 1.09
N LEU A 25 -4.67 -8.53 1.18
CA LEU A 25 -4.43 -7.30 1.93
C LEU A 25 -4.71 -7.50 3.42
N ASP A 26 -3.64 -7.62 4.17
CA ASP A 26 -3.66 -7.65 5.63
C ASP A 26 -4.31 -6.39 6.23
N VAL A 27 -5.33 -6.62 7.06
CA VAL A 27 -6.03 -5.59 7.82
C VAL A 27 -5.97 -5.85 9.33
N SER A 28 -6.17 -4.79 10.11
CA SER A 28 -6.34 -4.87 11.56
C SER A 28 -7.74 -5.34 11.93
N SER A 29 -7.95 -5.65 13.21
CA SER A 29 -9.29 -5.94 13.74
C SER A 29 -10.26 -4.74 13.59
N TRP A 30 -9.74 -3.54 13.36
CA TRP A 30 -10.51 -2.31 13.15
C TRP A 30 -10.75 -1.98 11.67
N GLY A 31 -10.34 -2.88 10.76
CA GLY A 31 -10.49 -2.70 9.31
C GLY A 31 -9.50 -1.71 8.68
N THR A 32 -8.53 -1.18 9.44
CA THR A 32 -7.43 -0.37 8.89
C THR A 32 -6.39 -1.25 8.21
N ILE A 33 -5.70 -0.70 7.21
CA ILE A 33 -4.66 -1.42 6.46
C ILE A 33 -3.41 -1.55 7.32
N LYS A 34 -2.89 -2.77 7.45
CA LYS A 34 -1.59 -3.00 8.08
C LYS A 34 -0.48 -2.68 7.10
N VAL A 35 0.51 -1.93 7.58
CA VAL A 35 1.67 -1.53 6.79
C VAL A 35 2.95 -1.66 7.60
N ASN A 36 4.08 -1.76 6.90
CA ASN A 36 5.39 -1.55 7.50
C ASN A 36 5.49 -0.10 8.01
N LYS A 37 5.93 0.08 9.25
CA LYS A 37 5.94 1.41 9.90
C LYS A 37 6.95 2.39 9.29
N GLU A 38 7.99 1.90 8.65
CA GLU A 38 9.07 2.71 8.06
C GLU A 38 8.84 2.99 6.58
N THR A 39 8.21 2.06 5.86
CA THR A 39 8.02 2.19 4.41
C THR A 39 6.59 2.47 3.98
N LEU A 40 5.61 2.26 4.88
CA LEU A 40 4.18 2.30 4.60
C LEU A 40 3.70 1.32 3.53
N GLN A 41 4.52 0.32 3.22
CA GLN A 41 4.17 -0.75 2.31
C GLN A 41 3.21 -1.71 2.99
N SER A 42 2.16 -2.12 2.27
CA SER A 42 1.23 -3.14 2.75
C SER A 42 1.82 -4.55 2.59
N SER A 43 1.05 -5.57 2.94
CA SER A 43 1.35 -6.97 2.63
C SER A 43 1.42 -7.25 1.13
N ILE A 44 0.74 -6.45 0.30
CA ILE A 44 0.86 -6.50 -1.16
C ILE A 44 1.98 -5.54 -1.57
N SER A 45 3.06 -6.08 -2.13
CA SER A 45 4.31 -5.34 -2.37
C SER A 45 4.17 -4.09 -3.25
N ASP A 46 3.24 -4.08 -4.22
CA ASP A 46 3.01 -2.92 -5.09
C ASP A 46 2.06 -1.88 -4.47
N ILE A 47 1.53 -2.12 -3.25
CA ILE A 47 0.54 -1.27 -2.59
C ILE A 47 1.10 -0.67 -1.31
N PHE A 48 0.90 0.64 -1.16
CA PHE A 48 1.27 1.42 0.02
C PHE A 48 0.04 2.17 0.54
N ALA A 49 -0.01 2.43 1.85
CA ALA A 49 -1.13 3.13 2.47
C ALA A 49 -0.67 4.07 3.59
N GLY A 50 -1.37 5.18 3.78
CA GLY A 50 -1.04 6.19 4.79
C GLY A 50 -2.25 7.03 5.18
N GLY A 51 -2.14 7.78 6.28
CA GLY A 51 -3.24 8.57 6.83
C GLY A 51 -4.27 7.73 7.58
N ASP A 52 -5.52 8.20 7.60
CA ASP A 52 -6.58 7.62 8.43
C ASP A 52 -6.88 6.14 8.13
N ILE A 53 -6.67 5.70 6.88
CA ILE A 53 -6.88 4.29 6.51
C ILE A 53 -5.89 3.34 7.21
N VAL A 54 -4.76 3.86 7.70
CA VAL A 54 -3.77 3.10 8.49
C VAL A 54 -3.96 3.38 9.99
N ARG A 55 -4.18 4.64 10.35
CA ARG A 55 -4.14 5.12 11.74
C ARG A 55 -5.48 5.11 12.47
N GLY A 56 -6.60 5.08 11.75
CA GLY A 56 -7.87 5.59 12.25
C GLY A 56 -7.89 7.13 12.21
N GLY A 57 -8.99 7.76 12.64
CA GLY A 57 -9.15 9.22 12.58
C GLY A 57 -7.95 9.97 13.16
N ALA A 58 -7.20 10.67 12.32
CA ALA A 58 -5.96 11.34 12.67
C ALA A 58 -5.97 12.80 12.17
N THR A 59 -4.84 13.50 12.37
CA THR A 59 -4.68 14.88 11.92
C THR A 59 -4.11 14.95 10.51
N VAL A 60 -4.43 16.03 9.80
CA VAL A 60 -3.94 16.28 8.42
C VAL A 60 -2.41 16.24 8.35
N ILE A 61 -1.71 16.74 9.36
CA ILE A 61 -0.25 16.75 9.36
C ILE A 61 0.35 15.33 9.39
N LEU A 62 -0.30 14.39 10.09
CA LEU A 62 0.13 12.99 10.13
C LEU A 62 -0.16 12.31 8.79
N ALA A 63 -1.33 12.53 8.20
CA ALA A 63 -1.67 12.02 6.88
C ALA A 63 -0.70 12.54 5.79
N MET A 64 -0.32 13.82 5.85
CA MET A 64 0.70 14.40 4.97
C MET A 64 2.09 13.83 5.20
N GLY A 65 2.47 13.59 6.46
CA GLY A 65 3.70 12.90 6.82
C GLY A 65 3.77 11.50 6.21
N ASP A 66 2.68 10.74 6.35
CA ASP A 66 2.56 9.41 5.76
C ASP A 66 2.63 9.46 4.23
N GLY A 67 1.96 10.42 3.59
CA GLY A 67 2.02 10.59 2.14
C GLY A 67 3.46 10.81 1.63
N ARG A 68 4.25 11.65 2.31
CA ARG A 68 5.67 11.88 1.95
C ARG A 68 6.53 10.64 2.15
N MET A 69 6.31 9.90 3.24
CA MET A 69 7.03 8.67 3.54
C MET A 69 6.73 7.59 2.50
N ALA A 70 5.44 7.34 2.22
CA ALA A 70 5.00 6.39 1.21
C ALA A 70 5.55 6.74 -0.17
N ALA A 71 5.50 8.01 -0.59
CA ALA A 71 6.06 8.43 -1.88
C ALA A 71 7.58 8.17 -1.98
N THR A 72 8.33 8.42 -0.91
CA THR A 72 9.77 8.14 -0.85
C THR A 72 10.06 6.65 -0.99
N SER A 73 9.28 5.82 -0.28
CA SER A 73 9.41 4.36 -0.30
C SER A 73 8.99 3.77 -1.64
N MET A 74 7.90 4.25 -2.26
CA MET A 74 7.49 3.87 -3.62
C MET A 74 8.61 4.17 -4.63
N ASN A 75 9.21 5.35 -4.57
CA ASN A 75 10.30 5.74 -5.47
C ASN A 75 11.52 4.81 -5.31
N LYS A 76 11.88 4.44 -4.07
CA LYS A 76 12.95 3.46 -3.81
C LYS A 76 12.59 2.09 -4.38
N TYR A 77 11.39 1.59 -4.08
CA TYR A 77 10.88 0.30 -4.53
C TYR A 77 10.89 0.18 -6.07
N ILE A 78 10.35 1.18 -6.77
CA ILE A 78 10.30 1.20 -8.24
C ILE A 78 11.71 1.21 -8.83
N LYS A 79 12.62 2.04 -8.28
CA LYS A 79 14.02 2.09 -8.74
C LYS A 79 14.74 0.76 -8.55
N GLU A 80 14.53 0.08 -7.43
CA GLU A 80 15.09 -1.24 -7.19
C GLU A 80 14.52 -2.29 -8.15
N LYS A 81 13.20 -2.29 -8.36
CA LYS A 81 12.52 -3.18 -9.31
C LYS A 81 13.07 -3.00 -10.73
N VAL A 82 13.21 -1.75 -11.19
CA VAL A 82 13.78 -1.42 -12.51
C VAL A 82 15.25 -1.84 -12.59
N ARG A 83 16.06 -1.59 -11.55
CA ARG A 83 17.46 -2.02 -11.51
C ARG A 83 17.60 -3.53 -11.63
N ASN A 84 16.76 -4.28 -10.92
CA ASN A 84 16.77 -5.74 -10.96
C ASN A 84 16.41 -6.28 -12.35
N ILE A 85 15.39 -5.69 -12.99
CA ILE A 85 15.03 -6.02 -14.38
C ILE A 85 16.19 -5.75 -15.32
N ILE A 86 16.83 -4.58 -15.23
CA ILE A 86 17.98 -4.24 -16.07
C ILE A 86 19.14 -5.21 -15.83
N SER A 87 19.38 -5.63 -14.59
CA SER A 87 20.43 -6.60 -14.27
C SER A 87 20.14 -7.95 -14.92
N LEU A 88 18.91 -8.45 -14.78
CA LEU A 88 18.48 -9.71 -15.39
C LEU A 88 18.64 -9.67 -16.91
N VAL A 89 18.20 -8.59 -17.56
CA VAL A 89 18.29 -8.46 -19.03
C VAL A 89 19.75 -8.44 -19.51
N LYS A 90 20.68 -7.90 -18.72
CA LYS A 90 22.12 -7.90 -19.06
C LYS A 90 22.78 -9.27 -18.96
N GLU A 91 22.18 -10.22 -18.25
CA GLU A 91 22.70 -11.59 -18.13
C GLU A 91 22.47 -12.41 -19.40
N PHE A 92 21.43 -12.08 -20.19
CA PHE A 92 21.17 -12.72 -21.48
C PHE A 92 22.17 -12.25 -22.53
N LYS A 93 23.02 -13.17 -23.01
CA LYS A 93 24.04 -12.88 -24.03
C LYS A 93 23.57 -13.31 -25.42
N THR A 94 22.67 -14.29 -25.48
CA THR A 94 22.18 -14.91 -26.71
C THR A 94 20.66 -15.10 -26.68
N ILE A 95 20.07 -15.33 -27.85
CA ILE A 95 18.66 -15.72 -27.97
C ILE A 95 18.39 -17.04 -27.23
N GLY A 96 19.38 -17.94 -27.15
CA GLY A 96 19.27 -19.19 -26.40
C GLY A 96 19.01 -18.96 -24.92
N ASP A 97 19.73 -18.03 -24.28
CA ASP A 97 19.57 -17.73 -22.86
C ASP A 97 18.14 -17.22 -22.53
N ILE A 98 17.53 -16.48 -23.48
CA ILE A 98 16.16 -15.97 -23.36
C ILE A 98 15.15 -17.11 -23.46
N LEU A 99 15.32 -18.00 -24.43
CA LEU A 99 14.43 -19.15 -24.63
C LEU A 99 14.49 -20.10 -23.42
N ASP A 100 15.68 -20.35 -22.87
CA ASP A 100 15.86 -21.17 -21.68
C ASP A 100 15.15 -20.57 -20.46
N PHE A 101 15.24 -19.24 -20.26
CA PHE A 101 14.53 -18.56 -19.18
C PHE A 101 13.00 -18.63 -19.33
N ALA A 102 12.48 -18.40 -20.54
CA ALA A 102 11.04 -18.44 -20.82
C ALA A 102 10.42 -19.84 -20.70
N SER A 103 11.24 -20.88 -20.76
CA SER A 103 10.81 -22.28 -20.62
C SER A 103 10.71 -22.78 -19.17
N LYS A 104 11.17 -21.98 -18.20
CA LYS A 104 11.05 -22.24 -16.76
C LYS A 104 9.80 -21.58 -16.20
#